data_AF-A0A9W7HEI0-F1
#
_entry.id   AF-A0A9W7HEI0-F1
#
_cell.length_a   1.000
_cell.length_b   1.000
_cell.length_c   1.000
_cell.angle_alpha   90.00
_cell.angle_beta   90.00
_cell.angle_gamma   90.00
#
_symmetry.space_group_name_H-M   'P 1'
#
loop_
_entity.id
_entity.type
_entity.pdbx_description
1 polymer ?
#
loop_
_entity_poly.entity_id
_entity_poly.type
_entity_poly.pdbx_seq_one_letter_code
_entity_poly.pdbx_strand_id
1 'polypeptide(L)'
;MLFLTSKSVVWVSAILLLAISPPLLLYRDKSRTTSKMKAWQGYAHAAVVALSVWFCRETIFEALQWWHGRPPSDGLLLGFCILLTGVACVPIVALHFSHVISAKRCILLVVATGLLFILMQPPIPLSWTYRSEIIRAARESADDISIYGFMASKPTWPSWLLILAILLTLASATSVIPIKYIVELRAFYAIAMGVALGVYISAEFFLQAVVLHLLIIVTMVCASVFVVFTHFPSASSTKLLPWVFSSLVALFPVTYLLEGQVRIKSFLAENEFDGTGDEERNLTTLLAVEGAR
;
A
#
# COMPACT_ATOMS: atom_id res chain seq x y z
N MET A 1 2.08 21.12 29.45
CA MET A 1 3.38 21.66 29.00
C MET A 1 4.33 20.52 28.62
N LEU A 2 4.06 19.76 27.54
CA LEU A 2 4.82 18.51 27.31
C LEU A 2 5.18 18.18 25.84
N PHE A 3 5.09 19.11 24.89
CA PHE A 3 5.43 18.80 23.48
C PHE A 3 6.26 19.85 22.74
N LEU A 4 6.69 20.93 23.40
CA LEU A 4 7.25 22.10 22.71
C LEU A 4 8.45 22.63 23.49
N THR A 5 9.57 21.90 23.44
CA THR A 5 10.81 22.28 24.13
C THR A 5 11.63 23.30 23.35
N SER A 6 11.41 23.45 22.04
CA SER A 6 12.16 24.37 21.19
C SER A 6 11.28 25.47 20.56
N LYS A 7 11.84 26.67 20.42
CA LYS A 7 11.17 27.83 19.80
C LYS A 7 10.72 27.52 18.37
N SER A 8 11.47 26.71 17.61
CA SER A 8 11.12 26.36 16.23
C SER A 8 9.88 25.46 16.16
N VAL A 9 9.72 24.50 17.08
CA VAL A 9 8.52 23.62 17.09
C VAL A 9 7.25 24.43 17.37
N VAL A 10 7.33 25.48 18.21
CA VAL A 10 6.19 26.39 18.48
C VAL A 10 5.78 27.15 17.22
N TRP A 11 6.73 27.71 16.47
CA TRP A 11 6.42 28.41 15.22
C TRP A 11 5.81 27.50 14.17
N VAL A 12 6.34 26.29 14.04
CA VAL A 12 5.91 25.30 13.04
C VAL A 12 4.51 24.76 13.36
N SER A 13 4.23 24.45 14.63
CA SER A 13 2.88 24.08 15.08
C SER A 13 1.87 25.23 14.96
N ALA A 14 2.29 26.48 15.20
CA ALA A 14 1.47 27.65 14.97
C ALA A 14 1.14 27.85 13.49
N ILE A 15 2.08 27.60 12.57
CA ILE A 15 1.83 27.65 11.12
C ILE A 15 0.83 26.57 10.70
N LEU A 16 0.95 25.35 11.22
CA LEU A 16 0.00 24.27 10.93
C LEU A 16 -1.41 24.60 11.47
N LEU A 17 -1.50 25.11 12.69
CA LEU A 17 -2.76 25.58 13.25
C LEU A 17 -3.33 26.77 12.46
N LEU A 18 -2.49 27.69 11.97
CA LEU A 18 -2.87 28.80 11.11
C LEU A 18 -3.29 28.33 9.71
N ALA A 19 -2.81 27.19 9.22
CA ALA A 19 -3.25 26.61 7.96
C ALA A 19 -4.60 25.89 8.09
N ILE A 20 -4.87 25.28 9.24
CA ILE A 20 -6.09 24.49 9.52
C ILE A 20 -7.24 25.36 10.07
N SER A 21 -6.93 26.45 10.75
CA SER A 21 -7.92 27.34 11.37
C SER A 21 -8.79 28.18 10.40
N PRO A 22 -8.33 28.67 9.23
CA PRO A 22 -9.13 29.50 8.35
C PRO A 22 -10.38 28.78 7.81
N PRO A 23 -10.32 27.50 7.38
CA PRO A 23 -11.52 26.75 7.01
C PRO A 23 -12.52 26.52 8.15
N LEU A 24 -12.05 26.48 9.40
CA LEU A 24 -12.88 26.25 10.59
C LEU A 24 -13.50 27.54 11.16
N LEU A 25 -12.76 28.66 11.09
CA LEU A 25 -13.15 29.93 11.71
C LEU A 25 -13.82 30.90 10.74
N LEU A 26 -13.39 30.97 9.47
CA LEU A 26 -13.91 31.95 8.51
C LEU A 26 -15.30 31.59 7.96
N TYR A 27 -15.73 30.33 8.07
CA TYR A 27 -16.95 29.83 7.42
C TYR A 27 -17.88 29.08 8.39
N ARG A 28 -17.82 29.42 9.68
CA ARG A 28 -18.64 28.83 10.75
C ARG A 28 -20.14 29.15 10.62
N ASP A 29 -20.51 30.14 9.79
CA ASP A 29 -21.91 30.53 9.59
C ASP A 29 -22.66 29.56 8.69
N LYS A 30 -23.27 28.58 9.35
CA LYS A 30 -24.11 27.51 8.80
C LYS A 30 -25.44 27.99 8.18
N SER A 31 -25.70 29.29 8.11
CA SER A 31 -27.04 29.85 7.84
C SER A 31 -27.24 30.49 6.46
N ARG A 32 -26.17 30.71 5.68
CA ARG A 32 -26.30 31.31 4.35
C ARG A 32 -25.68 30.43 3.28
N THR A 33 -26.53 29.97 2.38
CA THR A 33 -26.26 29.22 1.15
C THR A 33 -25.39 29.96 0.12
N THR A 34 -24.54 30.92 0.54
CA THR A 34 -23.94 31.93 -0.35
C THR A 34 -22.43 32.10 -0.25
N SER A 35 -21.66 31.13 0.26
CA SER A 35 -20.24 31.05 -0.12
C SER A 35 -19.71 29.61 -0.05
N LYS A 36 -20.15 28.78 -1.01
CA LYS A 36 -19.48 27.51 -1.26
C LYS A 36 -18.11 27.84 -1.87
N MET A 37 -17.04 27.39 -1.22
CA MET A 37 -15.67 27.59 -1.67
C MET A 37 -15.48 26.99 -3.07
N LYS A 38 -14.85 27.74 -4.00
CA LYS A 38 -14.58 27.25 -5.36
C LYS A 38 -13.59 26.09 -5.30
N ALA A 39 -13.65 25.17 -6.27
CA ALA A 39 -12.77 23.99 -6.30
C ALA A 39 -11.27 24.36 -6.25
N TRP A 40 -10.86 25.40 -7.00
CA TRP A 40 -9.50 25.95 -6.96
C TRP A 40 -9.05 26.36 -5.54
N GLN A 41 -9.93 27.02 -4.77
CA GLN A 41 -9.62 27.40 -3.39
C GLN A 41 -9.46 26.15 -2.51
N GLY A 42 -10.25 25.10 -2.74
CA GLY A 42 -10.08 23.77 -2.13
C GLY A 42 -8.68 23.21 -2.35
N TYR A 43 -8.24 23.17 -3.60
CA TYR A 43 -6.90 22.70 -3.95
C TYR A 43 -5.79 23.58 -3.37
N ALA A 44 -5.97 24.90 -3.37
CA ALA A 44 -5.02 25.82 -2.76
C ALA A 44 -4.88 25.58 -1.24
N HIS A 45 -5.98 25.41 -0.52
CA HIS A 45 -5.94 25.06 0.90
C HIS A 45 -5.27 23.71 1.14
N ALA A 46 -5.59 22.69 0.35
CA ALA A 46 -4.94 21.38 0.45
C ALA A 46 -3.42 21.47 0.20
N ALA A 47 -2.99 22.29 -0.76
CA ALA A 47 -1.57 22.54 -1.03
C ALA A 47 -0.88 23.25 0.15
N VAL A 48 -1.52 24.26 0.74
CA VAL A 48 -1.00 24.95 1.93
C VAL A 48 -0.89 24.00 3.12
N VAL A 49 -1.88 23.13 3.32
CA VAL A 49 -1.84 22.09 4.37
C VAL A 49 -0.68 21.13 4.12
N ALA A 50 -0.53 20.62 2.90
CA ALA A 50 0.56 19.70 2.55
C ALA A 50 1.94 20.35 2.75
N LEU A 51 2.12 21.60 2.33
CA LEU A 51 3.34 22.37 2.57
C LEU A 51 3.58 22.58 4.07
N SER A 52 2.54 22.90 4.83
CA SER A 52 2.65 23.10 6.28
C SER A 52 3.09 21.82 6.98
N VAL A 53 2.49 20.67 6.64
CA VAL A 53 2.88 19.36 7.17
C VAL A 53 4.32 19.02 6.77
N TRP A 54 4.71 19.32 5.53
CA TRP A 54 6.09 19.16 5.07
C TRP A 54 7.09 19.97 5.88
N PHE A 55 6.79 21.24 6.17
CA PHE A 55 7.60 22.07 7.08
C PHE A 55 7.61 21.51 8.52
N CYS A 56 6.54 20.84 8.94
CA CYS A 56 6.45 20.13 10.22
C CYS A 56 7.14 18.77 10.25
N ARG A 57 7.78 18.31 9.17
CA ARG A 57 8.33 16.93 9.13
C ARG A 57 9.35 16.66 10.24
N GLU A 58 10.18 17.65 10.60
CA GLU A 58 11.22 17.49 11.63
C GLU A 58 10.58 17.35 13.02
N THR A 59 9.48 18.07 13.27
CA THR A 59 8.75 17.97 14.53
C THR A 59 8.00 16.64 14.64
N ILE A 60 7.47 16.14 13.52
CA ILE A 60 6.88 14.80 13.43
C ILE A 60 7.96 13.74 13.69
N PHE A 61 9.15 13.90 13.11
CA PHE A 61 10.29 13.01 13.32
C PHE A 61 10.69 12.95 14.81
N GLU A 62 10.89 14.11 15.45
CA GLU A 62 11.22 14.19 16.89
C GLU A 62 10.14 13.54 17.76
N ALA A 63 8.86 13.81 17.48
CA ALA A 63 7.74 13.22 18.22
C ALA A 63 7.69 11.69 18.07
N LEU A 64 7.91 11.17 16.86
CA LEU A 64 7.96 9.74 16.59
C LEU A 64 9.16 9.08 17.25
N GLN A 65 10.32 9.72 17.20
CA GLN A 65 11.54 9.23 17.85
C GLN A 65 11.36 9.19 19.37
N TRP A 66 10.73 10.21 19.96
CA TRP A 66 10.42 10.22 21.38
C TRP A 66 9.44 9.09 21.77
N TRP A 67 8.40 8.86 20.94
CA TRP A 67 7.42 7.81 21.19
C TRP A 67 7.99 6.39 21.07
N HIS A 68 8.75 6.12 20.01
CA HIS A 68 9.30 4.79 19.74
C HIS A 68 10.64 4.53 20.44
N GLY A 69 11.29 5.55 20.99
CA GLY A 69 12.64 5.46 21.56
C GLY A 69 13.74 5.19 20.54
N ARG A 70 13.43 5.12 19.24
CA ARG A 70 14.34 4.86 18.12
C ARG A 70 14.03 5.80 16.96
N PRO A 71 15.01 6.15 16.10
CA PRO A 71 14.73 6.96 14.92
C PRO A 71 13.70 6.25 14.01
N PRO A 72 12.63 6.93 13.57
CA PRO A 72 11.63 6.35 12.66
C PRO A 72 12.24 6.05 11.30
N SER A 73 11.71 5.03 10.61
CA SER A 73 12.05 4.75 9.21
C SER A 73 11.50 5.85 8.28
N ASP A 74 12.15 6.07 7.14
CA ASP A 74 11.71 7.07 6.15
C ASP A 74 10.26 6.79 5.69
N GLY A 75 9.91 5.51 5.49
CA GLY A 75 8.56 5.05 5.16
C GLY A 75 7.51 5.43 6.22
N LEU A 76 7.86 5.25 7.49
CA LEU A 76 7.00 5.61 8.62
C LEU A 76 6.79 7.13 8.68
N LEU A 77 7.87 7.92 8.55
CA LEU A 77 7.80 9.38 8.56
C LEU A 77 6.90 9.91 7.44
N LEU A 78 7.11 9.44 6.20
CA LEU A 78 6.27 9.80 5.07
C LEU A 78 4.80 9.38 5.31
N GLY A 79 4.57 8.19 5.86
CA GLY A 79 3.23 7.72 6.19
C GLY A 79 2.49 8.66 7.15
N PHE A 80 3.16 9.12 8.22
CA PHE A 80 2.61 10.12 9.13
C PHE A 80 2.37 11.48 8.45
N CYS A 81 3.27 11.94 7.59
CA CYS A 81 3.07 13.17 6.82
C CYS A 81 1.83 13.10 5.90
N ILE A 82 1.65 12.00 5.17
CA ILE A 82 0.47 11.78 4.32
C ILE A 82 -0.80 11.72 5.18
N LEU A 83 -0.76 10.95 6.27
CA LEU A 83 -1.90 10.76 7.17
C LEU A 83 -2.35 12.10 7.77
N LEU A 84 -1.42 12.90 8.31
CA LEU A 84 -1.71 14.21 8.90
C LEU A 84 -2.26 15.18 7.86
N THR A 85 -1.72 15.18 6.64
CA THR A 85 -2.25 15.98 5.53
C THR A 85 -3.70 15.59 5.23
N GLY A 86 -4.01 14.29 5.15
CA GLY A 86 -5.36 13.79 4.92
C GLY A 86 -6.33 14.18 6.05
N VAL A 87 -5.93 13.96 7.31
CA VAL A 87 -6.73 14.30 8.50
C VAL A 87 -6.99 15.81 8.58
N ALA A 88 -5.98 16.64 8.33
CA ALA A 88 -6.13 18.10 8.31
C ALA A 88 -7.07 18.59 7.21
N CYS A 89 -7.20 17.85 6.10
CA CYS A 89 -8.13 18.18 5.01
C CYS A 89 -9.59 17.74 5.27
N VAL A 90 -9.85 16.84 6.24
CA VAL A 90 -11.19 16.34 6.57
C VAL A 90 -12.22 17.46 6.83
N PRO A 91 -11.96 18.47 7.69
CA PRO A 91 -12.94 19.52 7.95
C PRO A 91 -13.27 20.34 6.69
N ILE A 92 -12.29 20.57 5.80
CA ILE A 92 -12.51 21.29 4.55
C ILE A 92 -13.54 20.56 3.68
N VAL A 93 -13.37 19.25 3.49
CA VAL A 93 -14.27 18.44 2.67
C VAL A 93 -15.61 18.21 3.37
N ALA A 94 -15.62 17.99 4.68
CA ALA A 94 -16.85 17.80 5.44
C ALA A 94 -17.75 19.05 5.44
N LEU A 95 -17.17 20.25 5.49
CA LEU A 95 -17.93 21.51 5.54
C LEU A 95 -18.25 22.06 4.14
N HIS A 96 -17.29 22.08 3.21
CA HIS A 96 -17.45 22.77 1.92
C HIS A 96 -17.80 21.82 0.75
N PHE A 97 -17.26 20.60 0.77
CA PHE A 97 -17.38 19.64 -0.33
C PHE A 97 -18.19 18.39 0.05
N SER A 98 -19.09 18.50 1.02
CA SER A 98 -19.92 17.38 1.50
C SER A 98 -20.82 16.78 0.43
N HIS A 99 -21.18 17.57 -0.59
CA HIS A 99 -21.97 17.15 -1.75
C HIS A 99 -21.13 16.44 -2.82
N VAL A 100 -19.80 16.59 -2.79
CA VAL A 100 -18.89 16.05 -3.79
C VAL A 100 -18.38 14.69 -3.33
N ILE A 101 -18.93 13.61 -3.88
CA ILE A 101 -18.54 12.24 -3.51
C ILE A 101 -17.06 11.97 -3.83
N SER A 102 -16.51 12.55 -4.90
CA SER A 102 -15.11 12.40 -5.27
C SER A 102 -14.14 13.00 -4.25
N ALA A 103 -14.49 14.11 -3.61
CA ALA A 103 -13.67 14.74 -2.57
C ALA A 103 -13.57 13.84 -1.32
N LYS A 104 -14.69 13.24 -0.89
CA LYS A 104 -14.71 12.28 0.22
C LYS A 104 -13.85 11.05 -0.08
N ARG A 105 -13.93 10.53 -1.31
CA ARG A 105 -13.12 9.40 -1.78
C ARG A 105 -11.62 9.74 -1.78
N CYS A 106 -11.26 10.90 -2.31
CA CYS A 106 -9.86 11.34 -2.34
C CYS A 106 -9.27 11.38 -0.93
N ILE A 107 -9.98 11.96 0.04
CA ILE A 107 -9.52 11.94 1.44
C ILE A 107 -9.39 10.52 1.98
N LEU A 108 -10.37 9.65 1.73
CA LEU A 108 -10.31 8.27 2.18
C LEU A 108 -9.09 7.54 1.61
N LEU A 109 -8.79 7.73 0.32
CA LEU A 109 -7.61 7.15 -0.32
C LEU A 109 -6.30 7.74 0.23
N VAL A 110 -6.23 9.04 0.48
CA VAL A 110 -5.04 9.70 1.08
C VAL A 110 -4.79 9.16 2.49
N VAL A 111 -5.83 9.08 3.33
CA VAL A 111 -5.73 8.54 4.69
C VAL A 111 -5.32 7.07 4.66
N ALA A 112 -5.93 6.26 3.78
CA ALA A 112 -5.56 4.85 3.61
C ALA A 112 -4.10 4.71 3.13
N THR A 113 -3.64 5.56 2.22
CA THR A 113 -2.24 5.59 1.77
C THR A 113 -1.30 5.87 2.95
N GLY A 114 -1.59 6.88 3.77
CA GLY A 114 -0.79 7.17 4.96
C GLY A 114 -0.75 6.00 5.95
N LEU A 115 -1.88 5.34 6.20
CA LEU A 115 -1.96 4.15 7.05
C LEU A 115 -1.13 2.98 6.49
N LEU A 116 -1.21 2.72 5.18
CA LEU A 116 -0.45 1.65 4.54
C LEU A 116 1.07 1.89 4.63
N PHE A 117 1.51 3.15 4.47
CA PHE A 117 2.93 3.50 4.66
C PHE A 117 3.38 3.32 6.11
N ILE A 118 2.53 3.62 7.10
CA ILE A 118 2.82 3.40 8.52
C ILE A 118 2.94 1.90 8.84
N LEU A 119 2.06 1.07 8.28
CA LEU A 119 2.02 -0.37 8.53
C LEU A 119 3.12 -1.12 7.80
N MET A 120 3.33 -0.83 6.52
CA MET A 120 4.25 -1.56 5.66
C MET A 120 5.67 -1.00 5.68
N GLN A 121 5.84 0.26 6.09
CA GLN A 121 7.11 0.98 6.17
C GLN A 121 8.03 0.72 4.95
N PRO A 122 7.55 1.02 3.74
CA PRO A 122 8.32 0.73 2.54
C PRO A 122 9.64 1.53 2.56
N PRO A 123 10.76 0.94 2.09
CA PRO A 123 12.03 1.62 1.95
C PRO A 123 11.88 2.70 0.89
N ILE A 124 12.20 3.93 1.28
CA ILE A 124 12.17 5.08 0.40
C ILE A 124 13.59 5.25 -0.17
N PRO A 125 13.75 5.34 -1.50
CA PRO A 125 15.07 5.51 -2.11
C PRO A 125 15.72 6.86 -1.79
N LEU A 126 14.90 7.86 -1.43
CA LEU A 126 15.34 9.16 -0.94
C LEU A 126 15.46 9.15 0.58
N SER A 127 16.66 9.41 1.10
CA SER A 127 16.90 9.63 2.52
C SER A 127 16.26 10.96 2.97
N TRP A 128 15.19 10.88 3.76
CA TRP A 128 14.52 12.08 4.29
C TRP A 128 14.95 12.39 5.72
N THR A 129 15.38 11.37 6.45
CA THR A 129 15.85 11.46 7.84
C THR A 129 17.31 11.88 7.98
N TYR A 130 18.16 11.56 7.00
CA TYR A 130 19.58 11.89 7.03
C TYR A 130 19.95 12.84 5.89
N ARG A 131 20.58 13.97 6.23
CA ARG A 131 21.12 14.92 5.24
C ARG A 131 22.30 14.37 4.42
N SER A 132 22.88 13.25 4.85
CA SER A 132 24.03 12.64 4.18
C SER A 132 23.91 11.12 4.13
N GLU A 133 24.09 10.59 2.93
CA GLU A 133 24.11 9.16 2.62
C GLU A 133 25.16 8.38 3.42
N ILE A 134 26.30 9.01 3.75
CA ILE A 134 27.41 8.41 4.51
C ILE A 134 26.99 8.09 5.95
N ILE A 135 26.27 9.01 6.61
CA ILE A 135 25.77 8.82 7.98
C ILE A 135 24.67 7.75 8.01
N ARG A 136 23.84 7.68 6.95
CA ARG A 136 22.85 6.60 6.80
C ARG A 136 23.54 5.24 6.68
N ALA A 137 24.49 5.12 5.76
CA ALA A 137 25.22 3.86 5.52
C ALA A 137 26.02 3.38 6.74
N ALA A 138 26.57 4.31 7.54
CA ALA A 138 27.26 3.95 8.78
C ALA A 138 26.31 3.35 9.83
N ARG A 139 25.07 3.84 9.91
CA ARG A 139 24.06 3.45 10.91
C ARG A 139 23.19 2.26 10.49
N GLU A 140 23.16 1.97 9.19
CA GLU A 140 22.60 0.75 8.61
C GLU A 140 23.67 -0.36 8.44
N SER A 141 24.83 -0.20 9.09
CA SER A 141 25.85 -1.24 9.09
C SER A 141 25.33 -2.55 9.71
N ALA A 142 25.79 -3.69 9.19
CA ALA A 142 25.37 -5.00 9.65
C ALA A 142 25.59 -5.18 11.17
N ASP A 143 26.63 -4.55 11.70
CA ASP A 143 26.95 -4.53 13.13
C ASP A 143 25.88 -3.78 13.92
N ASP A 144 25.49 -2.55 13.52
CA ASP A 144 24.43 -1.80 14.20
C ASP A 144 23.06 -2.51 14.12
N ILE A 145 22.77 -3.15 12.99
CA ILE A 145 21.57 -4.00 12.81
C ILE A 145 21.56 -5.16 13.81
N SER A 146 22.71 -5.84 13.99
CA SER A 146 22.83 -6.97 14.90
C SER A 146 22.84 -6.57 16.38
N ILE A 147 23.46 -5.44 16.72
CA ILE A 147 23.64 -4.96 18.09
C ILE A 147 22.37 -4.28 18.60
N TYR A 148 21.73 -3.45 17.78
CA TYR A 148 20.56 -2.66 18.17
C TYR A 148 19.24 -3.20 17.63
N GLY A 149 19.26 -4.31 16.88
CA GLY A 149 18.05 -4.96 16.35
C GLY A 149 17.32 -4.11 15.31
N PHE A 150 18.02 -3.24 14.58
CA PHE A 150 17.40 -2.52 13.47
C PHE A 150 16.97 -3.53 12.41
N MET A 151 15.71 -3.51 11.97
CA MET A 151 15.28 -4.39 10.88
C MET A 151 16.07 -4.02 9.62
N ALA A 152 16.92 -4.94 9.15
CA ALA A 152 17.59 -4.78 7.86
C ALA A 152 16.53 -4.48 6.79
N SER A 153 16.69 -3.37 6.08
CA SER A 153 15.85 -3.02 4.94
C SER A 153 16.09 -4.05 3.83
N LYS A 154 15.37 -5.17 3.86
CA LYS A 154 15.28 -6.06 2.70
C LYS A 154 14.79 -5.21 1.52
N PRO A 155 15.26 -5.42 0.28
CA PRO A 155 14.79 -4.67 -0.88
C PRO A 155 13.31 -4.98 -1.13
N THR A 156 12.40 -4.21 -0.52
CA THR A 156 10.96 -4.48 -0.51
C THR A 156 10.23 -3.81 -1.69
N TRP A 157 10.84 -3.81 -2.88
CA TRP A 157 10.11 -3.39 -4.08
C TRP A 157 8.74 -4.10 -4.23
N PRO A 158 8.54 -5.37 -3.78
CA PRO A 158 7.22 -6.00 -3.78
C PRO A 158 6.22 -5.31 -2.85
N SER A 159 6.64 -4.76 -1.69
CA SER A 159 5.73 -4.05 -0.78
C SER A 159 5.06 -2.84 -1.44
N TRP A 160 5.73 -2.18 -2.39
CA TRP A 160 5.14 -1.09 -3.17
C TRP A 160 4.00 -1.59 -4.06
N LEU A 161 4.14 -2.79 -4.65
CA LEU A 161 3.06 -3.42 -5.41
C LEU A 161 1.89 -3.82 -4.53
N LEU A 162 2.15 -4.29 -3.31
CA LEU A 162 1.09 -4.62 -2.36
C LEU A 162 0.30 -3.37 -1.94
N ILE A 163 0.99 -2.27 -1.62
CA ILE A 163 0.36 -0.98 -1.33
C ILE A 163 -0.50 -0.53 -2.51
N LEU A 164 0.04 -0.60 -3.74
CA LEU A 164 -0.67 -0.26 -4.96
C LEU A 164 -1.93 -1.14 -5.14
N ALA A 165 -1.82 -2.46 -4.93
CA ALA A 165 -2.94 -3.38 -5.05
C ALA A 165 -4.07 -3.02 -4.07
N ILE A 166 -3.75 -2.79 -2.79
CA ILE A 166 -4.75 -2.43 -1.78
C ILE A 166 -5.42 -1.08 -2.11
N LEU A 167 -4.64 -0.08 -2.56
CA LEU A 167 -5.19 1.21 -2.97
C LEU A 167 -6.09 1.10 -4.21
N LEU A 168 -5.73 0.26 -5.18
CA LEU A 168 -6.57 -0.02 -6.35
C LEU A 168 -7.86 -0.73 -5.96
N THR A 169 -7.81 -1.68 -5.02
CA THR A 169 -9.02 -2.34 -4.49
C THR A 169 -9.92 -1.32 -3.81
N LEU A 170 -9.35 -0.45 -2.96
CA LEU A 170 -10.12 0.56 -2.24
C LEU A 170 -10.69 1.62 -3.19
N ALA A 171 -9.92 2.03 -4.22
CA ALA A 171 -10.39 2.93 -5.27
C ALA A 171 -11.52 2.30 -6.09
N SER A 172 -11.41 1.01 -6.42
CA SER A 172 -12.45 0.26 -7.13
C SER A 172 -13.73 0.13 -6.30
N ALA A 173 -13.62 -0.31 -5.03
CA ALA A 173 -14.75 -0.51 -4.14
C ALA A 173 -15.49 0.81 -3.81
N THR A 174 -14.74 1.90 -3.66
CA THR A 174 -15.34 3.22 -3.40
C THR A 174 -15.87 3.88 -4.66
N SER A 175 -15.50 3.42 -5.87
CA SER A 175 -16.03 3.87 -7.15
C SER A 175 -17.46 3.36 -7.40
N VAL A 176 -18.41 3.85 -6.60
CA VAL A 176 -19.84 3.77 -6.90
C VAL A 176 -20.13 4.80 -8.00
N ILE A 177 -19.77 4.46 -9.23
CA ILE A 177 -20.26 5.09 -10.46
C ILE A 177 -21.48 4.26 -10.89
N PRO A 178 -22.60 4.87 -11.28
CA PRO A 178 -23.77 4.12 -11.73
C PRO A 178 -23.37 3.15 -12.85
N ILE A 179 -23.89 1.93 -12.75
CA ILE A 179 -23.62 0.71 -13.56
C ILE A 179 -23.59 0.95 -15.08
N LYS A 180 -24.13 2.07 -15.55
CA LYS A 180 -24.37 2.38 -16.94
C LYS A 180 -23.20 3.04 -17.68
N TYR A 181 -22.22 3.64 -17.01
CA TYR A 181 -21.32 4.58 -17.70
C TYR A 181 -19.85 4.20 -17.83
N ILE A 182 -19.22 3.39 -16.97
CA ILE A 182 -17.78 3.06 -17.17
C ILE A 182 -17.40 1.65 -16.67
N VAL A 183 -17.88 0.62 -17.37
CA VAL A 183 -17.46 -0.79 -17.14
C VAL A 183 -15.94 -0.95 -17.34
N GLU A 184 -15.37 -0.18 -18.27
CA GLU A 184 -13.96 -0.21 -18.66
C GLU A 184 -13.02 0.19 -17.51
N LEU A 185 -13.39 1.19 -16.71
CA LEU A 185 -12.59 1.67 -15.58
C LEU A 185 -12.56 0.63 -14.45
N ARG A 186 -13.68 -0.05 -14.22
CA ARG A 186 -13.73 -1.17 -13.26
C ARG A 186 -12.88 -2.35 -13.73
N ALA A 187 -12.96 -2.68 -15.02
CA ALA A 187 -12.09 -3.70 -15.61
C ALA A 187 -10.61 -3.31 -15.48
N PHE A 188 -10.27 -2.05 -15.75
CA PHE A 188 -8.92 -1.53 -15.61
C PHE A 188 -8.41 -1.66 -14.16
N TYR A 189 -9.19 -1.27 -13.16
CA TYR A 189 -8.80 -1.45 -11.76
C TYR A 189 -8.65 -2.92 -11.37
N ALA A 190 -9.54 -3.79 -11.82
CA ALA A 190 -9.45 -5.23 -11.54
C ALA A 190 -8.19 -5.85 -12.17
N ILE A 191 -7.90 -5.51 -13.42
CA ILE A 191 -6.69 -5.98 -14.13
C ILE A 191 -5.44 -5.43 -13.44
N ALA A 192 -5.37 -4.13 -13.19
CA ALA A 192 -4.22 -3.50 -12.54
C ALA A 192 -3.95 -4.09 -11.14
N MET A 193 -5.01 -4.33 -10.35
CA MET A 193 -4.92 -4.99 -9.05
C MET A 193 -4.40 -6.44 -9.18
N GLY A 194 -4.94 -7.20 -10.13
CA GLY A 194 -4.52 -8.58 -10.38
C GLY A 194 -3.07 -8.69 -10.85
N VAL A 195 -2.61 -7.77 -11.71
CA VAL A 195 -1.21 -7.68 -12.14
C VAL A 195 -0.31 -7.32 -10.96
N ALA A 196 -0.64 -6.26 -10.21
CA ALA A 196 0.18 -5.84 -9.07
C ALA A 196 0.35 -6.96 -8.03
N LEU A 197 -0.75 -7.64 -7.70
CA LEU A 197 -0.75 -8.74 -6.73
C LEU A 197 -0.08 -10.00 -7.29
N GLY A 198 -0.28 -10.32 -8.57
CA GLY A 198 0.38 -11.45 -9.23
C GLY A 198 1.90 -11.28 -9.30
N VAL A 199 2.37 -10.07 -9.63
CA VAL A 199 3.80 -9.74 -9.63
C VAL A 199 4.36 -9.75 -8.20
N TYR A 200 3.60 -9.25 -7.22
CA TYR A 200 3.99 -9.34 -5.80
C TYR A 200 4.22 -10.79 -5.35
N ILE A 201 3.24 -11.68 -5.57
CA ILE A 201 3.37 -13.11 -5.20
C ILE A 201 4.54 -13.76 -5.93
N SER A 202 4.67 -13.48 -7.24
CA SER A 202 5.74 -14.01 -8.07
C SER A 202 7.13 -13.61 -7.57
N ALA A 203 7.29 -12.35 -7.18
CA ALA A 203 8.55 -11.78 -6.70
C ALA A 203 8.92 -12.27 -5.29
N GLU A 204 7.94 -12.40 -4.40
CA GLU A 204 8.20 -12.75 -3.00
C GLU A 204 8.44 -14.25 -2.82
N PHE A 205 7.69 -15.10 -3.56
CA PHE A 205 7.68 -16.54 -3.31
C PHE A 205 8.40 -17.38 -4.37
N PHE A 206 8.61 -16.86 -5.59
CA PHE A 206 9.02 -17.70 -6.72
C PHE A 206 10.15 -17.11 -7.58
N LEU A 207 11.28 -16.68 -7.01
CA LEU A 207 12.32 -15.93 -7.76
C LEU A 207 12.87 -16.58 -9.05
N GLN A 208 12.86 -17.91 -9.19
CA GLN A 208 13.60 -18.62 -10.25
C GLN A 208 12.76 -19.10 -11.46
N ALA A 209 11.42 -19.04 -11.41
CA ALA A 209 10.55 -19.75 -12.37
C ALA A 209 9.68 -18.82 -13.25
N VAL A 210 10.23 -18.41 -14.40
CA VAL A 210 9.57 -17.46 -15.34
C VAL A 210 8.21 -17.94 -15.85
N VAL A 211 8.08 -19.23 -16.16
CA VAL A 211 6.80 -19.80 -16.64
C VAL A 211 5.73 -19.76 -15.54
N LEU A 212 6.15 -20.02 -14.29
CA LEU A 212 5.27 -19.97 -13.14
C LEU A 212 4.83 -18.52 -12.85
N HIS A 213 5.72 -17.53 -13.03
CA HIS A 213 5.37 -16.10 -12.90
C HIS A 213 4.24 -15.68 -13.83
N LEU A 214 4.37 -16.00 -15.12
CA LEU A 214 3.36 -15.65 -16.11
C LEU A 214 2.02 -16.30 -15.74
N LEU A 215 2.06 -17.56 -15.35
CA LEU A 215 0.86 -18.29 -14.98
C LEU A 215 0.19 -17.70 -13.73
N ILE A 216 0.95 -17.43 -12.67
CA ILE A 216 0.46 -16.76 -11.45
C ILE A 216 -0.17 -15.41 -11.80
N ILE A 217 0.51 -14.57 -12.60
CA ILE A 217 -0.03 -13.27 -13.01
C ILE A 217 -1.37 -13.43 -13.75
N VAL A 218 -1.46 -14.35 -14.72
CA VAL A 218 -2.72 -14.61 -15.43
C VAL A 218 -3.81 -15.09 -14.47
N THR A 219 -3.51 -16.02 -13.56
CA THR A 219 -4.50 -16.50 -12.58
C THR A 219 -5.00 -15.40 -11.67
N MET A 220 -4.12 -14.52 -11.18
CA MET A 220 -4.50 -13.41 -10.32
C MET A 220 -5.33 -12.36 -11.04
N VAL A 221 -5.06 -12.10 -12.32
CA VAL A 221 -5.89 -11.22 -13.16
C VAL A 221 -7.26 -11.84 -13.42
N CYS A 222 -7.33 -13.12 -13.76
CA CYS A 222 -8.61 -13.81 -13.94
C CYS A 222 -9.44 -13.81 -12.64
N ALA A 223 -8.79 -14.08 -11.50
CA ALA A 223 -9.43 -14.08 -10.19
C ALA A 223 -9.93 -12.69 -9.80
N SER A 224 -9.12 -11.64 -9.97
CA SER A 224 -9.52 -10.27 -9.62
C SER A 224 -10.69 -9.79 -10.48
N VAL A 225 -10.66 -10.07 -11.79
CA VAL A 225 -11.77 -9.75 -12.71
C VAL A 225 -13.02 -10.52 -12.29
N PHE A 226 -12.92 -11.82 -12.01
CA PHE A 226 -14.05 -12.62 -11.57
C PHE A 226 -14.69 -12.08 -10.27
N VAL A 227 -13.89 -11.81 -9.23
CA VAL A 227 -14.37 -11.28 -7.95
C VAL A 227 -15.02 -9.90 -8.12
N VAL A 228 -14.43 -9.01 -8.90
CA VAL A 228 -14.97 -7.65 -9.08
C VAL A 228 -16.30 -7.67 -9.85
N PHE A 229 -16.41 -8.50 -10.89
CA PHE A 229 -17.64 -8.59 -11.70
C PHE A 229 -18.75 -9.43 -11.07
N THR A 230 -18.42 -10.34 -10.16
CA THR A 230 -19.42 -11.06 -9.34
C THR A 230 -20.08 -10.14 -8.32
N HIS A 231 -19.29 -9.30 -7.62
CA HIS A 231 -19.85 -8.33 -6.66
C HIS A 231 -20.55 -7.15 -7.33
N PHE A 232 -20.10 -6.73 -8.52
CA PHE A 232 -20.70 -5.61 -9.24
C PHE A 232 -21.01 -6.00 -10.70
N PRO A 233 -22.16 -6.66 -10.94
CA PRO A 233 -22.51 -7.17 -12.26
C PRO A 233 -22.71 -6.05 -13.28
N SER A 234 -22.33 -6.34 -14.53
CA SER A 234 -22.49 -5.49 -15.70
C SER A 234 -23.25 -6.25 -16.79
N ALA A 235 -23.87 -5.55 -17.74
CA ALA A 235 -24.58 -6.17 -18.87
C ALA A 235 -23.71 -7.12 -19.71
N SER A 236 -22.40 -6.84 -19.81
CA SER A 236 -21.43 -7.72 -20.49
C SER A 236 -20.98 -8.91 -19.63
N SER A 237 -21.11 -8.81 -18.31
CA SER A 237 -20.62 -9.80 -17.35
C SER A 237 -21.29 -11.16 -17.53
N THR A 238 -22.59 -11.21 -17.84
CA THR A 238 -23.32 -12.48 -17.98
C THR A 238 -22.82 -13.34 -19.13
N LYS A 239 -22.19 -12.73 -20.15
CA LYS A 239 -21.60 -13.45 -21.29
C LYS A 239 -20.14 -13.83 -21.05
N LEU A 240 -19.34 -12.92 -20.45
CA LEU A 240 -17.90 -13.13 -20.30
C LEU A 240 -17.52 -13.89 -19.02
N LEU A 241 -18.28 -13.75 -17.94
CA LEU A 241 -17.95 -14.32 -16.64
C LEU A 241 -17.83 -15.86 -16.64
N PRO A 242 -18.69 -16.63 -17.35
CA PRO A 242 -18.52 -18.08 -17.44
C PRO A 242 -17.20 -18.49 -18.10
N TRP A 243 -16.73 -17.74 -19.10
CA TRP A 243 -15.45 -18.00 -19.77
C TRP A 243 -14.26 -17.68 -18.86
N VAL A 244 -14.33 -16.57 -18.11
CA VAL A 244 -13.30 -16.22 -17.13
C VAL A 244 -13.26 -17.27 -16.01
N PHE A 245 -14.42 -17.73 -15.52
CA PHE A 245 -14.50 -18.78 -14.52
C PHE A 245 -13.94 -20.11 -15.02
N SER A 246 -14.30 -20.52 -16.23
CA SER A 246 -13.75 -21.73 -16.85
C SER A 246 -12.22 -21.66 -16.99
N SER A 247 -11.70 -20.50 -17.42
CA SER A 247 -10.25 -20.26 -17.48
C SER A 247 -9.59 -20.37 -16.12
N LEU A 248 -10.20 -19.79 -15.08
CA LEU A 248 -9.70 -19.85 -13.71
C LEU A 248 -9.67 -21.29 -13.18
N VAL A 249 -10.75 -22.06 -13.38
CA VAL A 249 -10.83 -23.47 -12.97
C VAL A 249 -9.80 -24.33 -13.71
N ALA A 250 -9.51 -24.03 -14.98
CA ALA A 250 -8.47 -24.73 -15.74
C ALA A 250 -7.06 -24.33 -15.28
N LEU A 251 -6.83 -23.07 -14.94
CA LEU A 251 -5.51 -22.57 -14.59
C LEU A 251 -5.07 -22.98 -13.18
N PHE A 252 -5.98 -23.06 -12.20
CA PHE A 252 -5.64 -23.39 -10.80
C PHE A 252 -4.92 -24.74 -10.62
N PRO A 253 -5.41 -25.86 -11.19
CA PRO A 253 -4.72 -27.14 -11.13
C PRO A 253 -3.35 -27.09 -11.83
N VAL A 254 -3.26 -26.37 -12.95
CA VAL A 254 -2.02 -26.24 -13.72
C VAL A 254 -0.98 -25.45 -12.94
N THR A 255 -1.36 -24.35 -12.28
CA THR A 255 -0.47 -23.59 -11.38
C THR A 255 0.03 -24.46 -10.24
N TYR A 256 -0.86 -25.23 -9.61
CA TYR A 256 -0.52 -26.04 -8.45
C TYR A 256 0.45 -27.17 -8.81
N LEU A 257 0.22 -27.85 -9.94
CA LEU A 257 1.11 -28.91 -10.41
C LEU A 257 2.50 -28.37 -10.79
N LEU A 258 2.56 -27.23 -11.48
CA LEU A 258 3.83 -26.57 -11.82
C LEU A 258 4.58 -26.10 -10.58
N GLU A 259 3.89 -25.55 -9.58
CA GLU A 259 4.48 -25.20 -8.30
C GLU A 259 5.10 -26.44 -7.63
N GLY A 260 4.36 -27.54 -7.57
CA GLY A 260 4.84 -28.82 -7.01
C GLY A 260 6.10 -29.31 -7.71
N GLN A 261 6.14 -29.27 -9.05
CA GLN A 261 7.32 -29.65 -9.83
C GLN A 261 8.53 -28.74 -9.58
N VAL A 262 8.32 -27.42 -9.50
CA VAL A 262 9.40 -26.46 -9.21
C VAL A 262 9.97 -26.70 -7.82
N ARG A 263 9.11 -26.96 -6.83
CA ARG A 263 9.51 -27.26 -5.45
C ARG A 263 10.32 -28.56 -5.35
N ILE A 264 9.87 -29.63 -6.01
CA ILE A 264 10.62 -30.90 -6.05
C ILE A 264 11.99 -30.69 -6.71
N LYS A 265 12.03 -29.94 -7.80
CA LYS A 265 13.28 -29.65 -8.51
C LYS A 265 14.26 -28.80 -7.69
N SER A 266 13.77 -27.82 -6.93
CA SER A 266 14.64 -27.03 -6.04
C SER A 266 15.21 -27.87 -4.91
N PHE A 267 14.41 -28.76 -4.30
CA PHE A 267 14.89 -29.68 -3.26
C PHE A 267 15.92 -30.67 -3.80
N LEU A 268 15.70 -31.25 -4.98
CA LEU A 268 16.67 -32.16 -5.59
C LEU A 268 17.98 -31.43 -5.93
N ALA A 269 17.91 -30.17 -6.40
CA ALA A 269 19.09 -29.37 -6.70
C ALA A 269 19.88 -28.94 -5.45
N GLU A 270 19.21 -28.73 -4.31
CA GLU A 270 19.87 -28.47 -3.02
C GLU A 270 20.52 -29.75 -2.46
N ASN A 271 19.86 -30.90 -2.60
CA ASN A 271 20.36 -32.19 -2.09
C ASN A 271 21.49 -32.80 -2.96
N GLU A 272 21.56 -32.49 -4.25
CA GLU A 272 22.69 -32.89 -5.12
C GLU A 272 24.02 -32.26 -4.67
N PHE A 273 23.96 -31.17 -3.89
CA PHE A 273 25.12 -30.48 -3.34
C PHE A 273 25.57 -30.99 -1.97
N ASP A 274 24.77 -31.84 -1.28
CA ASP A 274 25.03 -32.30 0.11
C ASP A 274 25.08 -33.82 0.28
N GLY A 275 25.51 -34.55 -0.76
CA GLY A 275 26.13 -35.87 -0.66
C GLY A 275 25.32 -37.02 -0.03
N THR A 276 24.76 -37.87 -0.91
CA THR A 276 24.59 -39.34 -0.76
C THR A 276 23.82 -39.90 0.46
N GLY A 277 22.61 -40.45 0.20
CA GLY A 277 22.24 -41.75 0.78
C GLY A 277 20.84 -41.97 1.36
N ASP A 278 20.09 -40.92 1.71
CA ASP A 278 18.86 -41.06 2.52
C ASP A 278 17.53 -40.78 1.77
N GLU A 279 17.56 -40.78 0.43
CA GLU A 279 16.50 -40.17 -0.40
C GLU A 279 15.19 -40.98 -0.49
N GLU A 280 15.20 -42.31 -0.48
CA GLU A 280 13.99 -43.07 -0.80
C GLU A 280 13.02 -43.25 0.38
N ARG A 281 13.55 -43.24 1.62
CA ARG A 281 12.75 -43.42 2.84
C ARG A 281 12.06 -42.13 3.28
N ASN A 282 12.70 -40.97 3.11
CA ASN A 282 12.10 -39.69 3.53
C ASN A 282 11.00 -39.20 2.57
N LEU A 283 11.14 -39.40 1.26
CA LEU A 283 10.13 -39.02 0.28
C LEU A 283 8.82 -39.81 0.43
N THR A 284 8.92 -41.11 0.72
CA THR A 284 7.74 -41.96 0.96
C THR A 284 7.05 -41.62 2.29
N THR A 285 7.80 -41.27 3.33
CA THR A 285 7.19 -40.84 4.60
C THR A 285 6.57 -39.46 4.54
N LEU A 286 7.13 -38.50 3.79
CA LEU A 286 6.54 -37.16 3.65
C LEU A 286 5.28 -37.17 2.77
N LEU A 287 5.28 -37.91 1.65
CA LEU A 287 4.09 -38.09 0.82
C LEU A 287 2.96 -38.82 1.58
N ALA A 288 3.29 -39.73 2.49
CA ALA A 288 2.32 -40.41 3.35
C ALA A 288 1.71 -39.51 4.43
N VAL A 289 2.45 -38.49 4.90
CA VAL A 289 1.96 -37.53 5.90
C VAL A 289 1.10 -36.44 5.24
N GLU A 290 1.43 -36.00 4.02
CA GLU A 290 0.69 -34.95 3.32
C GLU A 290 -0.61 -35.45 2.66
N GLY A 291 -0.70 -36.74 2.31
CA GLY A 291 -1.93 -37.37 1.81
C GLY A 291 -3.02 -37.62 2.86
N ALA A 292 -2.75 -37.31 4.13
CA ALA A 292 -3.64 -37.52 5.28
C ALA A 292 -4.24 -36.22 5.87
N ARG A 293 -4.03 -35.06 5.23
CA ARG A 293 -4.64 -33.77 5.57
C ARG A 293 -5.63 -33.31 4.50
#